data_AF-A0A1V4AVM2-F1
#
_entry.id   AF-A0A1V4AVM2-F1
#
_cell.length_a   1.000
_cell.length_b   1.000
_cell.length_c   1.000
_cell.angle_alpha   90.00
_cell.angle_beta   90.00
_cell.angle_gamma   90.00
#
_symmetry.space_group_name_H-M   'P 1'
#
loop_
_entity.id
_entity.type
_entity.pdbx_description
1 polymer ?
#
loop_
_entity_poly.entity_id
_entity_poly.type
_entity_poly.pdbx_seq_one_letter_code
_entity_poly.pdbx_strand_id
1 'polypeptide(L)'
;MLKEKVCVNGSVLMKKPNMFRWDMVKPDKSIMVIDGEMMTIYHPDIKEAQIFNLSGNLIASNTVKFFTTTLWGSLSEMEKKFSVTMFRRNSEIVFKLVPLSKIVGRYVSSLLIYYDEKTGVPQGFETITPKGEKTITRLSNIKINPEIEKDLFKLKLPEDVCITNNQEQQQDENNGYDY
;
A
#
# COMPACT_ATOMS: atom_id res chain seq x y z
N MET A 1 11.42 27.03 5.27
CA MET A 1 12.31 26.32 4.34
C MET A 1 11.48 25.31 3.58
N LEU A 2 11.47 25.35 2.24
CA LEU A 2 10.85 24.31 1.43
C LEU A 2 11.69 23.03 1.59
N LYS A 3 11.14 21.99 2.22
CA LYS A 3 11.75 20.66 2.18
C LYS A 3 11.84 20.26 0.70
N GLU A 4 13.01 19.84 0.25
CA GLU A 4 13.20 19.34 -1.11
C GLU A 4 12.22 18.20 -1.39
N LYS A 5 11.71 18.15 -2.63
CA LYS A 5 10.84 17.05 -3.05
C LYS A 5 11.67 15.78 -3.12
N VAL A 6 11.37 14.82 -2.25
CA VAL A 6 11.93 13.47 -2.34
C VAL A 6 11.18 12.72 -3.44
N CYS A 7 11.87 12.38 -4.53
CA CYS A 7 11.32 11.57 -5.61
C CYS A 7 11.78 10.12 -5.44
N VAL A 8 10.80 9.22 -5.28
CA VAL A 8 11.02 7.78 -5.16
C VAL A 8 10.68 7.13 -6.50
N ASN A 9 11.58 6.31 -7.03
CA ASN A 9 11.33 5.51 -8.23
C ASN A 9 11.26 4.04 -7.87
N GLY A 10 10.38 3.29 -8.54
CA GLY A 10 10.13 1.90 -8.23
C GLY A 10 9.25 1.20 -9.26
N SER A 11 8.89 -0.04 -8.96
CA SER A 11 7.99 -0.86 -9.78
C SER A 11 6.93 -1.51 -8.92
N VAL A 12 5.73 -1.68 -9.49
CA VAL A 12 4.61 -2.35 -8.84
C VAL A 12 4.16 -3.53 -9.71
N LEU A 13 4.02 -4.69 -9.10
CA LEU A 13 3.36 -5.86 -9.67
C LEU A 13 2.14 -6.22 -8.83
N MET A 14 1.09 -6.68 -9.49
CA MET A 14 -0.16 -6.99 -8.81
C MET A 14 -0.88 -8.12 -9.52
N LYS A 15 -1.35 -9.11 -8.75
CA LYS A 15 -2.15 -10.23 -9.23
C LYS A 15 -3.27 -10.52 -8.23
N LYS A 16 -4.50 -10.62 -8.72
CA LYS A 16 -5.67 -10.95 -7.87
C LYS A 16 -5.72 -12.47 -7.59
N PRO A 17 -6.23 -12.89 -6.42
CA PRO A 17 -6.40 -12.10 -5.20
C PRO A 17 -5.08 -11.96 -4.43
N ASN A 18 -4.94 -10.88 -3.67
CA ASN A 18 -3.96 -10.64 -2.60
C ASN A 18 -2.47 -10.82 -2.92
N MET A 19 -2.05 -10.83 -4.19
CA MET A 19 -0.62 -10.84 -4.53
C MET A 19 -0.18 -9.44 -4.99
N PHE A 20 0.81 -8.90 -4.31
CA PHE A 20 1.30 -7.55 -4.55
C PHE A 20 2.79 -7.48 -4.31
N ARG A 21 3.51 -6.73 -5.16
CA ARG A 21 4.92 -6.45 -4.95
C ARG A 21 5.20 -5.00 -5.30
N TRP A 22 5.85 -4.28 -4.41
CA TRP A 22 6.32 -2.92 -4.61
C TRP A 22 7.79 -2.83 -4.26
N ASP A 23 8.60 -2.60 -5.28
CA ASP A 23 10.05 -2.41 -5.15
C ASP A 23 10.34 -0.92 -5.29
N MET A 24 10.95 -0.31 -4.28
CA MET A 24 11.50 1.04 -4.31
C MET A 24 13.01 0.96 -4.50
N VAL A 25 13.55 1.76 -5.41
CA VAL A 25 14.97 1.70 -5.81
C VAL A 25 15.77 2.89 -5.26
N LYS A 26 15.15 4.06 -5.11
CA LYS A 26 15.78 5.29 -4.61
C LYS A 26 14.76 6.11 -3.81
N PRO A 27 15.17 6.92 -2.81
CA PRO A 27 16.53 7.03 -2.30
C PRO A 27 16.95 5.81 -1.47
N ASP A 28 16.03 5.22 -0.72
CA ASP A 28 16.26 4.03 0.09
C ASP A 28 15.60 2.82 -0.58
N LYS A 29 16.34 1.71 -0.69
CA LYS A 29 15.78 0.50 -1.28
C LYS A 29 14.83 -0.16 -0.30
N SER A 30 13.65 -0.50 -0.78
CA SER A 30 12.71 -1.33 -0.03
C SER A 30 11.94 -2.24 -0.97
N ILE A 31 11.61 -3.43 -0.48
CA ILE A 31 10.82 -4.42 -1.21
C ILE A 31 9.67 -4.80 -0.29
N MET A 32 8.44 -4.44 -0.68
CA MET A 32 7.22 -4.92 -0.03
C MET A 32 6.59 -6.01 -0.89
N VAL A 33 6.40 -7.19 -0.32
CA VAL A 33 5.78 -8.33 -0.99
C VAL A 33 4.61 -8.83 -0.16
N ILE A 34 3.50 -9.11 -0.84
CA ILE A 34 2.34 -9.80 -0.30
C ILE A 34 2.11 -11.02 -1.19
N ASP A 35 2.16 -12.22 -0.62
CA ASP A 35 2.11 -13.49 -1.36
C ASP A 35 0.74 -14.20 -1.29
N GLY A 36 -0.20 -13.60 -0.57
CA GLY A 36 -1.55 -14.11 -0.33
C GLY A 36 -1.87 -14.28 1.15
N GLU A 37 -0.85 -14.55 1.97
CA GLU A 37 -1.00 -14.83 3.41
C GLU A 37 -0.09 -13.97 4.27
N MET A 38 1.10 -13.66 3.79
CA MET A 38 2.09 -12.87 4.51
C MET A 38 2.38 -11.56 3.76
N MET A 39 2.67 -10.52 4.54
CA MET A 39 3.28 -9.29 4.05
C MET A 39 4.71 -9.22 4.58
N THR A 40 5.69 -9.12 3.68
CA THR A 40 7.10 -8.90 4.02
C THR A 40 7.55 -7.54 3.53
N ILE A 41 8.15 -6.74 4.40
CA ILE A 41 8.82 -5.48 4.05
C ILE A 41 10.31 -5.68 4.32
N TYR A 42 11.15 -5.52 3.31
CA TYR A 42 12.59 -5.73 3.40
C TYR A 42 13.35 -4.48 2.98
N HIS A 43 14.33 -4.08 3.79
CA HIS A 43 15.26 -2.98 3.54
C HIS A 43 16.68 -3.55 3.35
N PRO A 44 17.12 -3.77 2.09
CA PRO A 44 18.40 -4.42 1.82
C PRO A 44 19.61 -3.68 2.35
N ASP A 45 19.59 -2.34 2.30
CA ASP A 45 20.75 -1.51 2.61
C ASP A 45 21.11 -1.55 4.11
N ILE A 46 20.13 -1.81 4.99
CA ILE A 46 20.32 -1.97 6.44
C ILE A 46 20.12 -3.41 6.92
N LYS A 47 19.80 -4.34 6.01
CA LYS A 47 19.55 -5.77 6.30
C LYS A 47 18.47 -6.00 7.35
N GLU A 48 17.38 -5.26 7.28
CA GLU A 48 16.23 -5.42 8.17
C GLU A 48 14.99 -5.83 7.39
N ALA A 49 14.17 -6.70 7.99
CA ALA A 49 12.86 -7.04 7.46
C ALA A 49 11.80 -7.11 8.56
N GLN A 50 10.55 -6.92 8.12
CA GLN A 50 9.36 -7.12 8.93
C GLN A 50 8.44 -8.10 8.22
N ILE A 51 7.89 -9.06 8.95
CA ILE A 51 7.01 -10.11 8.42
C ILE A 51 5.70 -10.10 9.20
N PHE A 52 4.59 -9.91 8.51
CA PHE A 52 3.26 -9.82 9.12
C PHE A 52 2.31 -10.86 8.52
N ASN A 53 1.59 -11.57 9.39
CA ASN A 53 0.46 -12.39 8.96
C ASN A 53 -0.75 -11.49 8.67
N LEU A 54 -1.35 -11.63 7.47
CA LEU A 54 -2.48 -10.80 7.06
C LEU A 54 -3.75 -11.02 7.88
N SER A 55 -3.96 -12.20 8.46
CA SER A 55 -5.16 -12.53 9.23
C SER A 55 -5.09 -11.98 10.66
N GLY A 56 -3.89 -11.97 11.26
CA GLY A 56 -3.67 -11.55 12.65
C GLY A 56 -3.23 -10.09 12.82
N ASN A 57 -2.65 -9.46 11.79
CA ASN A 57 -2.09 -8.12 11.93
C ASN A 57 -2.97 -7.05 11.25
N LEU A 58 -3.54 -6.15 12.07
CA LEU A 58 -4.43 -5.09 11.58
C LEU A 58 -3.76 -4.13 10.60
N ILE A 59 -2.48 -3.80 10.83
CA ILE A 59 -1.71 -2.88 9.98
C ILE A 59 -1.50 -3.52 8.60
N ALA A 60 -1.06 -4.78 8.56
CA ALA A 60 -0.84 -5.51 7.33
C ALA A 60 -2.16 -5.71 6.55
N SER A 61 -3.22 -6.15 7.23
CA SER A 61 -4.55 -6.31 6.63
C SER A 61 -5.07 -5.00 6.02
N ASN A 62 -4.90 -3.87 6.73
CA ASN A 62 -5.31 -2.56 6.23
C ASN A 62 -4.43 -2.07 5.06
N THR A 63 -3.14 -2.39 5.06
CA THR A 63 -2.22 -2.05 3.97
C THR A 63 -2.61 -2.78 2.69
N VAL A 64 -2.87 -4.10 2.77
CA VAL A 64 -3.42 -4.87 1.65
C VAL A 64 -4.71 -4.22 1.21
N LYS A 65 -5.69 -4.04 2.10
CA LYS A 65 -6.99 -3.42 1.78
C LYS A 65 -6.84 -2.07 1.10
N PHE A 66 -5.88 -1.25 1.51
CA PHE A 66 -5.62 0.03 0.86
C PHE A 66 -5.18 -0.14 -0.59
N PHE A 67 -4.18 -0.98 -0.86
CA PHE A 67 -3.70 -1.22 -2.23
C PHE A 67 -4.75 -1.87 -3.10
N THR A 68 -5.44 -2.86 -2.56
CA THR A 68 -6.49 -3.58 -3.26
C THR A 68 -7.67 -2.66 -3.56
N THR A 69 -8.10 -1.84 -2.62
CA THR A 69 -9.16 -0.86 -2.86
C THR A 69 -8.74 0.18 -3.89
N THR A 70 -7.53 0.74 -3.74
CA THR A 70 -7.02 1.83 -4.59
C THR A 70 -6.70 1.40 -6.01
N LEU A 71 -6.20 0.18 -6.19
CA LEU A 71 -5.72 -0.33 -7.49
C LEU A 71 -6.68 -1.34 -8.12
N TRP A 72 -7.54 -2.03 -7.35
CA TRP A 72 -8.58 -2.93 -7.91
C TRP A 72 -9.91 -2.24 -8.15
N GLY A 73 -10.12 -1.01 -7.65
CA GLY A 73 -11.27 -0.17 -8.02
C GLY A 73 -12.61 -0.64 -7.46
N SER A 74 -12.65 -1.26 -6.27
CA SER A 74 -13.93 -1.63 -5.66
C SER A 74 -14.54 -0.45 -4.91
N LEU A 75 -15.47 0.27 -5.56
CA LEU A 75 -16.18 1.40 -4.96
C LEU A 75 -16.94 0.98 -3.69
N SER A 76 -17.58 -0.19 -3.69
CA SER A 76 -18.29 -0.71 -2.52
C SER A 76 -17.37 -0.94 -1.32
N GLU A 77 -16.12 -1.36 -1.53
CA GLU A 77 -15.15 -1.48 -0.44
C GLU A 77 -14.62 -0.11 0.02
N MET A 78 -14.48 0.86 -0.90
CA MET A 78 -14.14 2.24 -0.55
C MET A 78 -15.18 2.85 0.39
N GLU A 79 -16.46 2.76 0.02
CA GLU A 79 -17.57 3.40 0.74
C GLU A 79 -17.76 2.86 2.17
N LYS A 80 -17.32 1.63 2.45
CA LYS A 80 -17.32 1.07 3.82
C LYS A 80 -16.37 1.78 4.77
N LYS A 81 -15.32 2.44 4.25
CA LYS A 81 -14.23 3.02 5.07
C LYS A 81 -14.03 4.51 4.84
N PHE A 82 -14.53 5.04 3.73
CA PHE A 82 -14.33 6.40 3.30
C PHE A 82 -15.65 7.03 2.83
N SER A 83 -15.81 8.32 3.08
CA SER A 83 -16.71 9.14 2.27
C SER A 83 -16.03 9.34 0.91
N VAL A 84 -16.74 8.99 -0.16
CA VAL A 84 -16.21 9.03 -1.53
C VAL A 84 -16.89 10.16 -2.30
N THR A 85 -16.10 11.01 -2.93
CA THR A 85 -16.58 12.02 -3.89
C THR A 85 -15.86 11.82 -5.21
N MET A 86 -16.59 11.83 -6.31
CA MET A 86 -16.01 11.72 -7.65
C MET A 86 -16.14 13.06 -8.39
N PHE A 87 -15.07 13.47 -9.06
CA PHE A 87 -15.11 14.62 -9.96
C PHE A 87 -14.14 14.42 -11.13
N ARG A 88 -14.35 15.19 -12.21
CA ARG A 88 -13.42 15.20 -13.35
C ARG A 88 -12.39 16.30 -13.17
N ARG A 89 -11.15 16.02 -13.55
CA ARG A 89 -10.07 17.01 -13.61
C ARG A 89 -9.25 16.73 -14.86
N ASN A 90 -9.29 17.66 -15.83
CA ASN A 90 -8.68 17.45 -17.15
C ASN A 90 -9.25 16.17 -17.81
N SER A 91 -8.39 15.22 -18.18
CA SER A 91 -8.76 13.90 -18.73
C SER A 91 -8.74 12.77 -17.69
N GLU A 92 -8.83 13.10 -16.41
CA GLU A 92 -8.83 12.14 -15.30
C GLU A 92 -10.18 12.14 -14.56
N ILE A 93 -10.64 10.94 -14.21
CA ILE A 93 -11.66 10.75 -13.18
C ILE A 93 -10.93 10.67 -11.84
N VAL A 94 -11.30 11.53 -10.90
CA VAL A 94 -10.67 11.61 -9.59
C VAL A 94 -11.67 11.17 -8.52
N PHE A 95 -11.27 10.16 -7.74
CA PHE A 95 -11.98 9.79 -6.51
C PHE A 95 -11.27 10.41 -5.32
N LYS A 96 -11.97 11.25 -4.57
CA LYS A 96 -11.54 11.77 -3.27
C LYS A 96 -12.16 10.94 -2.16
N LEU A 97 -11.31 10.33 -1.36
CA LEU A 97 -11.67 9.49 -0.24
C LEU A 97 -11.28 10.22 1.06
N VAL A 98 -12.25 10.39 1.96
CA VAL A 98 -12.04 10.97 3.30
C VAL A 98 -12.36 9.88 4.34
N PRO A 99 -11.43 9.53 5.25
CA PRO A 99 -11.66 8.45 6.20
C PRO A 99 -12.89 8.70 7.07
N LEU A 100 -13.75 7.68 7.22
CA LEU A 100 -14.88 7.72 8.16
C LEU A 100 -14.40 7.55 9.61
N SER A 101 -13.30 6.82 9.81
CA SER A 101 -12.70 6.62 11.14
C SER A 101 -11.94 7.86 11.60
N LYS A 102 -12.31 8.38 12.77
CA LYS A 102 -11.57 9.48 13.43
C LYS A 102 -10.13 9.10 13.75
N ILE A 103 -9.85 7.83 14.04
CA ILE A 103 -8.49 7.35 14.34
C ILE A 103 -7.62 7.42 13.09
N VAL A 104 -8.12 6.92 11.96
CA VAL A 104 -7.41 7.01 10.67
C VAL A 104 -7.27 8.47 10.24
N GLY A 105 -8.30 9.28 10.47
CA GLY A 105 -8.30 10.72 10.22
C GLY A 105 -7.19 11.52 10.91
N ARG A 106 -6.57 10.97 11.98
CA ARG A 106 -5.40 11.59 12.63
C ARG A 106 -4.12 11.49 11.80
N TYR A 107 -4.05 10.53 10.89
CA TYR A 107 -2.87 10.24 10.07
C TYR A 107 -3.09 10.60 8.60
N VAL A 108 -4.32 10.41 8.09
CA VAL A 108 -4.70 10.69 6.70
C VAL A 108 -5.91 11.61 6.68
N SER A 109 -5.78 12.78 6.06
CA SER A 109 -6.89 13.71 5.83
C SER A 109 -7.70 13.34 4.60
N SER A 110 -7.02 13.02 3.48
CA SER A 110 -7.68 12.52 2.28
C SER A 110 -6.73 11.74 1.39
N LEU A 111 -7.32 10.88 0.57
CA LEU A 111 -6.67 10.19 -0.54
C LEU A 111 -7.36 10.62 -1.84
N LEU A 112 -6.58 10.97 -2.86
CA LEU A 112 -7.06 11.18 -4.22
C LEU A 112 -6.56 10.03 -5.08
N ILE A 113 -7.44 9.38 -5.84
CA ILE A 113 -7.08 8.34 -6.80
C ILE A 113 -7.40 8.86 -8.19
N TYR A 114 -6.42 8.81 -9.08
CA TYR A 114 -6.52 9.32 -10.44
C TYR A 114 -6.72 8.15 -11.39
N TYR A 115 -7.80 8.16 -12.16
CA TYR A 115 -8.08 7.17 -13.21
C TYR A 115 -8.08 7.86 -14.56
N ASP A 116 -7.49 7.22 -15.55
CA ASP A 116 -7.63 7.65 -16.94
C ASP A 116 -9.09 7.47 -17.39
N GLU A 117 -9.73 8.55 -17.86
CA GLU A 117 -11.16 8.55 -18.17
C GLU A 117 -11.52 7.59 -19.31
N LYS A 118 -10.60 7.33 -20.24
CA LYS A 118 -10.85 6.51 -21.43
C LYS A 118 -10.71 5.02 -21.14
N THR A 119 -9.69 4.65 -20.39
CA THR A 119 -9.31 3.25 -20.13
C THR A 119 -9.81 2.75 -18.79
N GLY A 120 -10.18 3.64 -17.86
CA GLY A 120 -10.54 3.27 -16.49
C GLY A 120 -9.36 2.74 -15.67
N VAL A 121 -8.12 2.95 -16.13
CA VAL A 121 -6.90 2.45 -15.48
C VAL A 121 -6.38 3.48 -14.48
N PRO A 122 -6.02 3.07 -13.24
CA PRO A 122 -5.46 3.97 -12.25
C PRO A 122 -4.09 4.51 -12.69
N GLN A 123 -3.95 5.83 -12.75
CA GLN A 123 -2.72 6.55 -13.11
C GLN A 123 -1.87 6.93 -11.89
N GLY A 124 -2.41 6.77 -10.69
CA GLY A 124 -1.70 7.04 -9.44
C GLY A 124 -2.64 7.50 -8.34
N PHE A 125 -2.04 7.94 -7.24
CA PHE A 125 -2.77 8.43 -6.08
C PHE A 125 -1.99 9.51 -5.35
N GLU A 126 -2.69 10.29 -4.53
CA GLU A 126 -2.11 11.31 -3.65
C GLU A 126 -2.70 11.16 -2.26
N THR A 127 -1.84 11.03 -1.25
CA THR A 127 -2.22 11.00 0.16
C THR A 127 -1.89 12.34 0.79
N ILE A 128 -2.83 12.89 1.55
CA ILE A 128 -2.71 14.17 2.23
C ILE A 128 -2.84 13.93 3.72
N THR A 129 -1.84 14.34 4.52
CA THR A 129 -1.91 14.28 5.99
C THR A 129 -2.71 15.45 6.56
N PRO A 130 -3.19 15.40 7.81
CA PRO A 130 -3.87 16.53 8.45
C PRO A 130 -3.03 17.81 8.55
N LYS A 131 -1.70 17.69 8.48
CA LYS A 131 -0.78 18.84 8.43
C LYS A 131 -0.60 19.42 7.02
N GLY A 132 -1.25 18.82 6.01
CA GLY A 132 -1.17 19.23 4.61
C GLY A 132 0.05 18.68 3.86
N GLU A 133 0.81 17.75 4.46
CA GLU A 133 1.89 17.08 3.75
C GLU A 133 1.32 16.16 2.70
N LYS A 134 1.97 16.10 1.53
CA LYS A 134 1.49 15.40 0.36
C LYS A 134 2.49 14.36 -0.11
N THR A 135 2.02 13.14 -0.27
CA THR A 135 2.73 12.07 -0.97
C THR A 135 2.01 11.81 -2.27
N ILE A 136 2.72 11.96 -3.39
CA ILE A 136 2.14 11.83 -4.73
C ILE A 136 2.81 10.64 -5.42
N THR A 137 2.01 9.64 -5.77
CA THR A 137 2.41 8.49 -6.57
C THR A 137 1.87 8.65 -7.99
N ARG A 138 2.72 8.41 -8.99
CA ARG A 138 2.34 8.37 -10.41
C ARG A 138 2.81 7.05 -11.00
N LEU A 139 1.92 6.40 -11.74
CA LEU A 139 2.18 5.15 -12.43
C LEU A 139 2.38 5.45 -13.90
N SER A 140 3.31 4.72 -14.53
CA SER A 140 3.59 4.81 -15.96
C SER A 140 3.96 3.41 -16.48
N ASN A 141 3.96 3.24 -17.80
CA ASN A 141 4.22 1.94 -18.46
C ASN A 141 3.28 0.82 -17.96
N ILE A 142 2.03 1.17 -17.69
CA ILE A 142 1.03 0.26 -17.12
C ILE A 142 0.67 -0.80 -18.15
N LYS A 143 0.82 -2.08 -17.76
CA LYS A 143 0.34 -3.23 -18.52
C LYS A 143 -0.81 -3.87 -17.75
N ILE A 144 -1.96 -4.00 -18.38
CA ILE A 144 -3.16 -4.60 -17.78
C ILE A 144 -3.26 -6.07 -18.18
N ASN A 145 -3.52 -6.92 -17.18
CA ASN A 145 -3.62 -8.37 -17.33
C ASN A 145 -2.44 -9.03 -18.09
N PRO A 146 -1.17 -8.64 -17.87
CA PRO A 146 -0.06 -9.40 -18.40
C PRO A 146 0.00 -10.77 -17.71
N GLU A 147 0.66 -11.74 -18.35
CA GLU A 147 1.05 -12.96 -17.66
C GLU A 147 2.11 -12.62 -16.60
N ILE A 148 1.86 -13.03 -15.36
CA ILE A 148 2.76 -12.78 -14.21
C ILE A 148 2.94 -14.10 -13.47
N GLU A 149 4.20 -14.53 -13.37
CA GLU A 149 4.63 -15.69 -12.60
C GLU A 149 4.41 -15.46 -11.10
N LYS A 150 3.92 -16.48 -10.40
CA LYS A 150 3.62 -16.39 -8.96
C LYS A 150 4.88 -16.22 -8.11
N ASP A 151 6.02 -16.75 -8.57
CA ASP A 151 7.28 -16.71 -7.82
C ASP A 151 7.87 -15.29 -7.71
N LEU A 152 7.43 -14.35 -8.54
CA LEU A 152 7.78 -12.93 -8.40
C LEU A 152 7.27 -12.31 -7.09
N PHE A 153 6.26 -12.92 -6.46
CA PHE A 153 5.70 -12.52 -5.17
C PHE A 153 6.29 -13.33 -4.01
N LYS A 154 7.39 -14.07 -4.21
CA LYS A 154 8.14 -14.68 -3.13
C LYS A 154 9.42 -13.88 -2.90
N LEU A 155 9.73 -13.60 -1.64
CA LEU A 155 10.96 -12.93 -1.25
C LEU A 155 11.83 -13.90 -0.46
N LYS A 156 13.02 -14.20 -0.97
CA LYS A 156 14.04 -14.93 -0.22
C LYS A 156 14.93 -13.92 0.49
N LEU A 157 14.87 -13.90 1.82
CA LEU A 157 15.72 -13.05 2.64
C LEU A 157 17.09 -13.71 2.82
N PRO A 158 18.20 -12.96 2.72
CA PRO A 158 19.51 -13.43 3.14
C PRO A 158 19.53 -13.85 4.62
N GLU A 159 20.42 -14.78 4.98
CA GLU A 159 20.51 -15.34 6.34
C GLU A 159 20.92 -14.30 7.40
N ASP A 160 21.60 -13.23 6.98
CA ASP A 160 22.07 -12.14 7.85
C ASP A 160 21.06 -11.01 8.02
N VAL A 161 19.82 -11.18 7.56
CA VAL A 161 18.74 -10.22 7.75
C VAL A 161 18.15 -10.31 9.17
N CYS A 162 18.06 -9.18 9.84
CA CYS A 162 17.40 -9.06 11.13
C CYS A 162 15.89 -8.88 10.96
N ILE A 163 15.09 -9.76 11.59
CA ILE A 163 13.63 -9.60 11.64
C ILE A 163 13.25 -8.77 12.87
N THR A 164 12.73 -7.56 12.66
CA THR A 164 12.59 -6.56 13.74
C THR A 164 11.25 -6.60 14.47
N ASN A 165 10.22 -7.19 13.87
CA ASN A 165 8.86 -7.23 14.42
C ASN A 165 8.50 -8.55 15.14
N ASN A 166 9.47 -9.43 15.38
CA ASN A 166 9.25 -10.70 16.10
C ASN A 166 8.77 -10.50 17.55
N GLN A 167 8.98 -9.32 18.16
CA GLN A 167 8.54 -9.05 19.54
C GLN A 167 7.05 -8.70 19.67
N GLU A 168 6.38 -8.26 18.61
CA GLU A 168 4.94 -7.98 18.63
C GLU A 168 4.10 -9.27 18.60
N GLN A 169 4.60 -10.33 17.94
CA GLN A 169 3.92 -11.62 17.87
C GLN A 169 3.83 -12.33 19.23
N GLN A 170 4.79 -12.12 20.14
CA GLN A 170 4.75 -12.70 21.49
C GLN A 170 3.82 -11.96 22.48
N GLN A 171 3.42 -10.71 22.18
CA GLN A 171 2.45 -9.98 23.00
C GLN A 171 1.01 -10.31 22.62
N ASP A 172 0.73 -10.58 21.34
CA ASP A 172 -0.60 -11.00 20.89
C ASP A 172 -0.94 -12.44 21.31
N GLU A 173 0.05 -13.33 21.43
CA GLU A 173 -0.18 -14.68 21.99
C GLU A 173 -0.40 -14.70 23.51
N ASN A 174 0.14 -13.72 24.25
CA ASN A 174 -0.03 -13.63 25.71
C ASN A 174 -1.27 -12.85 26.14
N ASN A 175 -1.93 -12.13 25.23
CA ASN A 175 -3.19 -11.42 25.50
C ASN A 175 -4.39 -12.21 24.96
N GLY A 176 -4.41 -13.53 25.17
CA GLY A 176 -5.62 -14.33 25.03
C GLY A 176 -6.74 -13.73 25.87
N TYR A 177 -7.61 -12.96 25.22
CA TYR A 177 -8.83 -12.46 25.83
C TYR A 177 -9.76 -13.65 26.03
N ASP A 178 -9.82 -14.10 27.28
CA ASP A 178 -10.96 -14.84 27.83
C ASP A 178 -12.23 -14.04 27.54
N TYR A 179 -13.13 -14.63 26.75
CA TYR A 179 -14.54 -14.30 26.67
C TYR A 179 -15.35 -15.59 26.65
#